data_AF-A0A417F813-F1
#
_entry.id   AF-A0A417F813-F1
#
_cell.length_a   1.000
_cell.length_b   1.000
_cell.length_c   1.000
_cell.angle_alpha   90.00
_cell.angle_beta   90.00
_cell.angle_gamma   90.00
#
_symmetry.space_group_name_H-M   'P 1'
#
loop_
_entity.id
_entity.type
_entity.pdbx_description
1 polymer ?
#
loop_
_entity_poly.entity_id
_entity_poly.type
_entity_poly.pdbx_seq_one_letter_code
_entity_poly.pdbx_strand_id
1 'polypeptide(L)'
;MTLSDFVKEYRKEHDLSQRQFAAICGLSNGYISMLERNLNPKTGLPLTPSLPALKKISTAMGMSLGDLLTAVDDMPIDLLSDISEDCANELSALTKEGGPMDDMDIALTTLILQLSPEKKAEALHYLQYLANRQEG
;
A
#
# COMPACT_ATOMS: atom_id res chain seq x y z
N MET A 1 11.52 9.59 15.22
CA MET A 1 10.27 10.02 15.88
C MET A 1 9.06 9.38 15.19
N THR A 2 7.94 9.15 15.88
CA THR A 2 6.73 8.62 15.20
C THR A 2 5.97 9.71 14.46
N LEU A 3 5.21 9.36 13.42
CA LEU A 3 4.31 10.32 12.74
C LEU A 3 3.31 10.97 13.70
N SER A 4 2.84 10.21 14.68
CA SER A 4 1.91 10.69 15.72
C SER A 4 2.52 11.81 16.55
N ASP A 5 3.80 11.67 16.92
CA ASP A 5 4.51 12.69 17.69
C ASP A 5 4.87 13.89 16.81
N PHE A 6 5.33 13.64 15.59
CA PHE A 6 5.65 14.67 14.60
C PHE A 6 4.45 15.60 14.33
N VAL A 7 3.27 15.03 14.11
CA VAL A 7 2.03 15.81 13.89
C VAL A 7 1.60 16.57 15.14
N LYS A 8 1.72 15.97 16.33
CA LYS A 8 1.41 16.66 17.60
C LYS A 8 2.32 17.85 17.83
N GLU A 9 3.62 17.67 17.59
CA GLU A 9 4.64 18.70 17.82
C GLU A 9 4.41 19.88 16.89
N TYR A 10 4.27 19.64 15.59
CA TYR A 10 3.92 20.68 14.62
C TYR A 10 2.66 21.45 15.02
N ARG A 11 1.58 20.76 15.42
CA ARG A 11 0.36 21.47 15.87
C ARG A 11 0.60 22.36 17.08
N LYS A 12 1.39 21.90 18.04
CA LYS A 12 1.69 22.66 19.27
C LYS A 12 2.57 23.86 18.96
N GLU A 13 3.58 23.72 18.10
CA GLU A 13 4.45 24.81 17.66
C GLU A 13 3.69 25.90 16.90
N HIS A 14 2.62 25.52 16.19
CA HIS A 14 1.79 26.41 15.40
C HIS A 14 0.46 26.82 16.08
N ASP A 15 0.26 26.51 17.37
CA ASP A 15 -0.96 26.80 18.14
C ASP A 15 -2.28 26.32 17.47
N LEU A 16 -2.22 25.21 16.73
CA LEU A 16 -3.36 24.64 16.02
C LEU A 16 -4.07 23.63 16.91
N SER A 17 -5.40 23.65 16.97
CA SER A 17 -6.21 22.52 17.49
C SER A 17 -6.27 21.35 16.49
N GLN A 18 -6.63 20.14 16.94
CA GLN A 18 -6.82 18.98 16.04
C GLN A 18 -7.82 19.30 14.93
N ARG A 19 -8.89 20.02 15.26
CA ARG A 19 -9.92 20.43 14.29
C ARG A 19 -9.39 21.40 13.25
N GLN A 20 -8.58 22.39 13.65
CA GLN A 20 -7.98 23.34 12.71
C GLN A 20 -6.99 22.64 11.78
N PHE A 21 -6.12 21.80 12.33
CA PHE A 21 -5.15 21.06 11.52
C PHE A 21 -5.83 20.08 10.55
N ALA A 22 -6.89 19.38 11.00
CA ALA A 22 -7.69 18.52 10.13
C ALA A 22 -8.28 19.29 8.94
N ALA A 23 -8.79 20.51 9.19
CA ALA A 23 -9.31 21.37 8.13
C ALA A 23 -8.22 21.78 7.13
N ILE A 24 -7.02 22.12 7.60
CA ILE A 24 -5.87 22.46 6.73
C ILE A 24 -5.45 21.24 5.89
N CYS A 25 -5.44 20.04 6.48
CA CYS A 25 -5.09 18.81 5.78
C CYS A 25 -6.18 18.32 4.81
N GLY A 26 -7.42 18.79 4.92
CA GLY A 26 -8.55 18.16 4.23
C GLY A 26 -8.79 16.72 4.70
N LEU A 27 -8.67 16.49 6.01
CA LEU A 27 -8.90 15.22 6.71
C LEU A 27 -9.98 15.40 7.80
N SER A 28 -10.53 14.29 8.30
CA SER A 28 -11.51 14.37 9.39
C SER A 28 -10.82 14.63 10.73
N ASN A 29 -11.49 15.35 11.65
CA ASN A 29 -10.99 15.56 13.01
C ASN A 29 -10.73 14.21 13.73
N GLY A 30 -11.63 13.24 13.54
CA GLY A 30 -11.47 11.89 14.07
C GLY A 30 -10.19 11.21 13.55
N TYR A 31 -9.86 11.39 12.28
CA TYR A 31 -8.64 10.84 11.69
C TYR A 31 -7.38 11.43 12.34
N ILE A 32 -7.30 12.77 12.48
CA ILE A 32 -6.17 13.42 13.17
C ILE A 32 -6.09 12.96 14.63
N SER A 33 -7.23 12.82 15.32
CA SER A 33 -7.27 12.32 16.70
C SER A 33 -6.73 10.89 16.82
N MET A 34 -7.11 10.00 15.90
CA MET A 34 -6.59 8.63 15.85
C MET A 34 -5.10 8.59 15.50
N LEU A 35 -4.67 9.44 14.57
CA LEU A 35 -3.28 9.56 14.14
C LEU A 35 -2.40 9.97 15.32
N GLU A 36 -2.78 11.00 16.06
CA GLU A 36 -2.04 11.43 17.25
C GLU A 36 -2.04 10.36 18.36
N ARG A 37 -3.10 9.57 18.49
CA ARG A 37 -3.13 8.47 19.48
C ARG A 37 -2.36 7.24 19.04
N ASN A 38 -1.94 7.17 17.77
CA ASN A 38 -1.37 5.99 17.12
C ASN A 38 -2.19 4.72 17.35
N LEU A 39 -3.52 4.83 17.40
CA LEU A 39 -4.35 3.73 17.86
C LEU A 39 -5.70 3.76 17.17
N ASN A 40 -6.00 2.70 16.43
CA ASN A 40 -7.32 2.48 15.86
C ASN A 40 -8.23 1.85 16.91
N PRO A 41 -9.28 2.54 17.38
CA PRO A 41 -10.14 2.06 18.48
C PRO A 41 -10.93 0.80 18.12
N LYS A 42 -11.07 0.47 16.83
CA LYS A 42 -11.80 -0.73 16.38
C LYS A 42 -10.93 -1.99 16.39
N THR A 43 -9.64 -1.86 16.10
CA THR A 43 -8.73 -3.00 15.94
C THR A 43 -7.71 -3.12 17.06
N GLY A 44 -7.47 -2.04 17.83
CA GLY A 44 -6.42 -1.98 18.85
C GLY A 44 -5.00 -1.91 18.27
N LEU A 45 -4.87 -1.85 16.94
CA LEU A 45 -3.59 -1.80 16.25
C LEU A 45 -3.15 -0.35 15.98
N PRO A 46 -1.85 -0.13 15.72
CA PRO A 46 -1.34 1.15 15.23
C PRO A 46 -2.12 1.63 14.02
N LEU A 47 -2.35 2.95 13.92
CA LEU A 47 -3.01 3.51 12.76
C LEU A 47 -2.04 3.42 11.57
N THR A 48 -2.43 2.69 10.53
CA THR A 48 -1.71 2.64 9.25
C THR A 48 -2.29 3.71 8.32
N PRO A 49 -1.59 4.83 8.07
CA PRO A 49 -2.04 5.82 7.10
C PRO A 49 -1.82 5.35 5.67
N SER A 50 -2.61 5.88 4.74
CA SER A 50 -2.37 5.69 3.32
C SER A 50 -1.51 6.78 2.72
N LEU A 51 -0.95 6.53 1.53
CA LEU A 51 -0.15 7.52 0.80
C LEU A 51 -0.88 8.87 0.56
N PRO A 52 -2.16 8.93 0.19
CA PRO A 52 -2.89 10.20 0.10
C PRO A 52 -3.00 10.95 1.41
N ALA A 53 -3.22 10.22 2.51
CA ALA A 53 -3.32 10.85 3.83
C ALA A 53 -1.98 11.48 4.21
N LEU A 54 -0.87 10.77 3.99
CA LEU A 54 0.48 11.29 4.18
C LEU A 54 0.77 12.49 3.25
N LYS A 55 0.36 12.41 1.99
CA LYS A 55 0.51 13.52 1.03
C LYS A 55 -0.25 14.76 1.47
N LYS A 56 -1.49 14.61 1.94
CA LYS A 56 -2.29 15.70 2.51
C LYS A 56 -1.62 16.33 3.73
N ILE A 57 -1.09 15.52 4.65
CA ILE A 57 -0.38 15.98 5.84
C ILE A 57 0.88 16.75 5.46
N SER A 58 1.75 16.18 4.61
CA SER A 58 2.97 16.86 4.15
C SER A 58 2.68 18.20 3.47
N THR A 59 1.62 18.24 2.64
CA THR A 59 1.19 19.47 1.95
C THR A 59 0.71 20.53 2.96
N ALA A 60 -0.06 20.15 3.96
CA ALA A 60 -0.51 21.04 5.03
C ALA A 60 0.62 21.59 5.91
N MET A 61 1.72 20.84 6.00
CA MET A 61 2.95 21.22 6.70
C MET A 61 3.93 22.00 5.81
N GLY A 62 3.61 22.20 4.52
CA GLY A 62 4.47 22.92 3.59
C GLY A 62 5.76 22.18 3.22
N MET A 63 5.78 20.84 3.36
CA MET A 63 6.95 20.01 3.06
C MET A 63 6.63 18.94 2.01
N SER A 64 7.65 18.33 1.42
CA SER A 64 7.42 17.24 0.48
C SER A 64 7.05 15.94 1.20
N LEU A 65 6.39 15.03 0.50
CA LEU A 65 6.11 13.69 1.03
C LEU A 65 7.41 12.94 1.36
N GLY A 66 8.46 13.11 0.56
CA GLY A 66 9.76 12.48 0.82
C GLY A 66 10.41 12.99 2.11
N ASP A 67 10.33 14.30 2.36
CA ASP A 67 10.85 14.89 3.60
C ASP A 67 10.08 14.37 4.82
N LEU A 68 8.75 14.26 4.71
CA LEU A 68 7.92 13.67 5.75
C LEU A 68 8.35 12.23 6.05
N LEU A 69 8.49 11.40 5.01
CA LEU A 69 8.91 9.99 5.13
C LEU A 69 10.33 9.83 5.69
N THR A 70 11.20 10.82 5.47
CA THR A 70 12.57 10.82 6.00
C THR A 70 12.60 11.31 7.46
N ALA A 71 11.67 12.18 7.85
CA ALA A 71 11.58 12.74 9.20
C ALA A 71 10.97 11.78 10.22
N VAL A 72 10.10 10.87 9.79
CA VAL A 72 9.42 9.90 10.66
C VAL A 72 10.09 8.52 10.60
N ASP A 73 10.07 7.80 11.73
CA ASP A 73 10.60 6.43 11.83
C ASP A 73 9.72 5.42 11.07
N ASP A 74 10.24 4.20 10.90
CA ASP A 74 9.55 3.08 10.25
C ASP A 74 8.09 2.94 10.70
N MET A 75 7.18 3.13 9.73
CA MET A 75 5.74 3.10 9.92
C MET A 75 5.11 2.22 8.83
N PRO A 76 4.11 1.38 9.17
CA PRO A 76 3.33 0.69 8.15
C PRO A 76 2.53 1.71 7.33
N ILE A 77 2.60 1.61 6.00
CA ILE A 77 1.85 2.45 5.06
C ILE A 77 0.92 1.56 4.25
N ASP A 78 -0.35 1.97 4.13
CA ASP A 78 -1.29 1.32 3.23
C ASP A 78 -1.08 1.85 1.80
N LEU A 79 -0.49 1.00 0.95
CA LEU A 79 -0.24 1.29 -0.46
C LEU A 79 -1.43 0.94 -1.36
N LEU A 80 -2.39 0.17 -0.85
CA LEU A 80 -3.49 -0.38 -1.66
C LEU A 80 -4.75 0.50 -1.62
N SER A 81 -4.78 1.54 -0.78
CA SER A 81 -5.98 2.35 -0.54
C SER A 81 -6.53 3.09 -1.76
N ASP A 82 -5.71 3.29 -2.80
CA ASP A 82 -6.05 4.07 -4.00
C ASP A 82 -6.15 3.23 -5.27
N ILE A 83 -5.96 1.93 -5.15
CA ILE A 83 -6.10 1.05 -6.30
C ILE A 83 -7.59 1.05 -6.64
N SER A 84 -7.96 1.62 -7.79
CA SER A 84 -9.33 1.50 -8.29
C SER A 84 -9.72 0.02 -8.29
N GLU A 85 -10.99 -0.30 -8.08
CA GLU A 85 -11.45 -1.70 -8.14
C GLU A 85 -10.98 -2.41 -9.43
N ASP A 86 -10.75 -1.65 -10.51
CA ASP A 86 -10.17 -2.14 -11.77
C ASP A 86 -8.71 -2.61 -11.62
N CYS A 87 -7.82 -1.81 -11.01
CA CYS A 87 -6.42 -2.23 -10.79
C CYS A 87 -6.30 -3.26 -9.64
N ALA A 88 -7.23 -3.26 -8.69
CA ALA A 88 -7.31 -4.26 -7.63
C ALA A 88 -7.78 -5.59 -8.23
N ASN A 89 -8.64 -5.56 -9.25
CA ASN A 89 -8.99 -6.73 -10.02
C ASN A 89 -7.82 -7.29 -10.81
N GLU A 90 -6.93 -6.48 -11.39
CA GLU A 90 -5.70 -6.99 -12.02
C GLU A 90 -4.74 -7.64 -11.02
N LEU A 91 -4.51 -7.03 -9.85
CA LEU A 91 -3.66 -7.62 -8.80
C LEU A 91 -4.33 -8.84 -8.14
N SER A 92 -5.66 -8.82 -8.01
CA SER A 92 -6.42 -9.93 -7.50
C SER A 92 -6.56 -11.05 -8.54
N ALA A 93 -6.59 -10.77 -9.84
CA ALA A 93 -6.56 -11.80 -10.88
C ALA A 93 -5.22 -12.57 -10.86
N LEU A 94 -4.14 -11.93 -10.40
CA LEU A 94 -2.87 -12.61 -10.13
C LEU A 94 -2.89 -13.48 -8.85
N THR A 95 -3.87 -13.32 -7.96
CA THR A 95 -3.91 -13.98 -6.64
C THR A 95 -5.22 -14.72 -6.32
N LYS A 96 -6.27 -14.61 -7.14
CA LYS A 96 -7.62 -15.13 -6.86
C LYS A 96 -7.88 -16.52 -7.43
N GLU A 97 -7.00 -17.07 -8.27
CA GLU A 97 -7.14 -18.46 -8.73
C GLU A 97 -6.13 -19.44 -8.13
N GLY A 98 -5.11 -18.97 -7.41
CA GLY A 98 -4.18 -19.83 -6.71
C GLY A 98 -4.58 -20.00 -5.25
N GLY A 99 -4.79 -21.24 -4.80
CA GLY A 99 -4.57 -21.58 -3.39
C GLY A 99 -3.11 -21.27 -2.98
N PRO A 100 -2.64 -21.75 -1.83
CA PRO A 100 -1.20 -21.79 -1.56
C PRO A 100 -0.49 -22.37 -2.78
N MET A 101 0.40 -21.59 -3.39
CA MET A 101 1.17 -21.98 -4.56
C MET A 101 1.79 -23.34 -4.29
N ASP A 102 1.36 -24.36 -5.04
CA ASP A 102 1.83 -25.71 -4.75
C ASP A 102 3.30 -25.87 -5.20
N ASP A 103 3.95 -26.96 -4.80
CA ASP A 103 5.36 -27.20 -5.15
C ASP A 103 5.59 -27.17 -6.67
N MET A 104 4.57 -27.47 -7.47
CA MET A 104 4.63 -27.48 -8.93
C MET A 104 4.56 -26.06 -9.51
N ASP A 105 3.69 -25.21 -8.97
CA ASP A 105 3.60 -23.79 -9.34
C ASP A 105 4.91 -23.04 -9.05
N ILE A 106 5.54 -23.34 -7.91
CA ILE A 106 6.84 -22.77 -7.52
C ILE A 106 7.94 -23.23 -8.49
N ALA A 107 7.96 -24.52 -8.83
CA ALA A 107 8.93 -25.08 -9.76
C ALA A 107 8.79 -24.47 -11.18
N LEU A 108 7.56 -24.33 -11.66
CA LEU A 108 7.27 -23.73 -12.97
C LEU A 108 7.71 -22.27 -13.03
N THR A 109 7.40 -21.50 -11.98
CA THR A 109 7.78 -20.08 -11.89
C THR A 109 9.30 -19.90 -11.86
N THR A 110 9.99 -20.74 -11.08
CA THR A 110 11.46 -20.74 -11.00
C THR A 110 12.09 -21.04 -12.36
N LEU A 111 11.55 -22.02 -13.09
CA LEU A 111 12.03 -22.38 -14.41
C LEU A 111 11.84 -21.23 -15.41
N ILE A 112 10.66 -20.60 -15.43
CA ILE A 112 10.37 -19.46 -16.31
C ILE A 112 11.35 -18.32 -16.06
N LEU A 113 11.67 -18.00 -14.80
CA LEU A 113 12.62 -16.92 -14.47
C LEU A 113 14.03 -17.17 -15.03
N GLN A 114 14.43 -18.43 -15.19
CA GLN A 114 15.75 -18.84 -15.69
C GLN A 114 15.84 -18.90 -17.23
N LEU A 115 14.72 -18.78 -17.96
CA LEU A 115 14.69 -18.84 -19.42
C LEU A 115 15.06 -17.50 -20.08
N SER A 116 15.70 -17.58 -21.26
CA SER A 116 15.92 -16.43 -22.14
C SER A 116 14.59 -15.94 -22.75
N PRO A 117 14.50 -14.68 -23.23
CA PRO A 117 13.28 -14.14 -23.82
C PRO A 117 12.71 -14.99 -24.96
N GLU A 118 13.59 -15.53 -25.81
CA GLU A 118 13.22 -16.41 -26.92
C GLU A 118 12.58 -17.71 -26.42
N LYS A 119 13.19 -18.35 -25.41
CA LYS A 119 12.66 -19.58 -24.80
C LYS A 119 11.38 -19.34 -24.01
N LYS A 120 11.21 -18.15 -23.42
CA LYS A 120 9.95 -17.75 -22.76
C LYS A 120 8.80 -17.66 -23.76
N ALA A 121 9.04 -17.11 -24.95
CA ALA A 121 8.03 -17.04 -26.00
C ALA A 121 7.60 -18.44 -26.48
N GLU A 122 8.56 -19.35 -26.65
CA GLU A 122 8.30 -20.75 -26.99
C GLU A 122 7.52 -21.48 -25.89
N ALA A 123 7.93 -21.31 -24.62
CA ALA A 123 7.22 -21.88 -23.48
C ALA A 123 5.78 -21.38 -23.38
N LEU A 124 5.55 -20.09 -23.64
CA LEU A 124 4.22 -19.48 -23.64
C LEU A 124 3.32 -20.07 -24.72
N HIS A 125 3.83 -20.27 -25.94
CA HIS A 125 3.10 -20.94 -27.02
C HIS A 125 2.69 -22.37 -26.63
N TYR A 126 3.59 -23.10 -25.98
CA TYR A 126 3.30 -24.47 -25.54
C TYR A 126 2.25 -24.51 -24.43
N LEU A 127 2.35 -23.62 -23.43
CA LEU A 127 1.35 -23.52 -22.36
C LEU A 127 -0.03 -23.13 -22.91
N GLN A 128 -0.08 -22.21 -23.88
CA GLN A 128 -1.33 -21.87 -24.57
C GLN A 128 -1.91 -23.04 -25.36
N TYR A 129 -1.05 -23.85 -25.99
CA TYR A 129 -1.48 -25.08 -26.67
C TYR A 129 -2.09 -26.06 -25.67
N LEU A 130 -1.45 -26.27 -24.51
CA LEU A 130 -1.97 -27.15 -23.46
C LEU A 130 -3.31 -26.65 -22.90
N ALA A 131 -3.44 -25.36 -22.61
CA ALA A 131 -4.67 -24.76 -22.08
C ALA A 131 -5.87 -24.90 -23.03
N ASN A 132 -5.62 -24.90 -24.34
CA ASN A 132 -6.67 -25.03 -25.37
C ASN A 132 -6.91 -26.48 -25.80
N ARG A 133 -6.16 -27.45 -25.27
CA ARG A 133 -6.32 -28.86 -25.62
C ARG A 133 -7.50 -29.44 -24.84
N GLN A 134 -8.59 -29.76 -25.52
CA GLN A 134 -9.68 -30.51 -24.89
C GLN A 134 -9.21 -31.95 -24.63
N GLU A 135 -9.23 -32.36 -23.37
CA GLU A 135 -9.07 -33.76 -22.97
C GLU A 135 -10.33 -34.51 -23.43
N GLY A 136 -10.16 -35.46 -24.34
CA GLY A 136 -11.22 -36.35 -24.82
C GLY A 136 -11.31 -37.63 -24.01
#